data_AF-A0A1R2B0B5-F1
#
_entry.id   AF-A0A1R2B0B5-F1
#
_cell.length_a   1.000
_cell.length_b   1.000
_cell.length_c   1.000
_cell.angle_alpha   90.00
_cell.angle_beta   90.00
_cell.angle_gamma   90.00
#
_symmetry.space_group_name_H-M   'P 1'
#
loop_
_entity.id
_entity.type
_entity.pdbx_description
1 polymer ?
#
loop_
_entity_poly.entity_id
_entity_poly.type
_entity_poly.pdbx_seq_one_letter_code
_entity_poly.pdbx_strand_id
1 'polypeptide(L)'
;MSVKRCLLLEGIMENDKIDVFVLRNFISDKFSTPKPPKKEYLRCKIIRGHKRATRQIIKGKTPKATIHKFAIENSRSLDVWYSLKSIIDQNPNLFIDCSNTVSGPKTDGQAKRKNSEGIEKSFNIAFCSNYFSNEKVRESYYYYIQLLFTNFNLTELCEKFNFKCCEGSPHKINCVEKWIMLKEYLEYHLIKELDLEPFVLDLSISGLPSYDDVNEFINQKDK
;
A
#
# COMPACT_ATOMS: atom_id res chain seq x y z
N MET A 1 17.06 -18.84 -5.25
CA MET A 1 17.92 -17.65 -5.16
C MET A 1 17.03 -16.48 -4.73
N SER A 2 17.33 -15.84 -3.60
CA SER A 2 16.49 -14.78 -3.04
C SER A 2 16.72 -13.49 -3.83
N VAL A 3 15.65 -12.91 -4.41
CA VAL A 3 15.70 -11.62 -5.08
C VAL A 3 16.04 -10.56 -4.02
N LYS A 4 17.28 -10.06 -4.02
CA LYS A 4 17.67 -8.91 -3.19
C LYS A 4 16.96 -7.67 -3.75
N ARG A 5 15.87 -7.29 -3.11
CA ARG A 5 15.18 -6.03 -3.35
C ARG A 5 16.04 -4.96 -2.70
N CYS A 6 16.50 -3.94 -3.43
CA CYS A 6 17.18 -2.80 -2.81
C CYS A 6 16.13 -1.97 -2.07
N LEU A 7 15.87 -2.31 -0.81
CA LEU A 7 14.90 -1.61 0.03
C LEU A 7 15.58 -0.37 0.62
N LEU A 8 14.96 0.81 0.48
CA LEU A 8 15.50 2.03 1.09
C LEU A 8 15.47 1.99 2.63
N LEU A 9 14.68 1.07 3.19
CA LEU A 9 14.59 0.86 4.63
C LEU A 9 15.47 -0.30 5.11
N GLU A 10 16.21 -0.99 4.22
CA GLU A 10 17.26 -1.95 4.61
C GLU A 10 18.43 -1.21 5.25
N GLY A 11 18.68 -1.47 6.55
CA GLY A 11 19.75 -0.83 7.32
C GLY A 11 19.29 0.23 8.33
N ILE A 12 17.99 0.54 8.38
CA ILE A 12 17.43 1.25 9.53
C ILE A 12 17.47 0.28 10.72
N MET A 13 18.22 0.65 11.77
CA MET A 13 18.42 -0.20 12.94
C MET A 13 17.09 -0.66 13.54
N GLU A 14 16.99 -1.94 13.90
CA GLU A 14 15.80 -2.63 14.47
C GLU A 14 15.14 -1.89 15.66
N ASN A 15 15.85 -0.96 16.29
CA ASN A 15 15.38 -0.20 17.45
C ASN A 15 14.39 0.94 17.09
N ASP A 16 14.38 1.42 15.84
CA ASP A 16 13.40 2.40 15.40
C ASP A 16 12.21 1.68 14.74
N LYS A 17 11.02 1.83 15.31
CA LYS A 17 9.78 1.36 14.67
C LYS A 17 9.67 1.98 13.28
N ILE A 18 9.80 1.15 12.23
CA ILE A 18 9.89 1.61 10.83
C ILE A 18 8.71 2.53 10.47
N ASP A 19 7.51 2.24 10.98
CA ASP A 19 6.36 3.12 10.78
C ASP A 19 6.58 4.54 11.31
N VAL A 20 7.20 4.70 12.47
CA VAL A 20 7.51 6.01 13.06
C VAL A 20 8.56 6.73 12.21
N PHE A 21 9.59 6.01 11.77
CA PHE A 21 10.62 6.54 10.89
C PHE A 21 10.05 7.04 9.55
N VAL A 22 9.12 6.29 8.95
CA VAL A 22 8.50 6.69 7.68
C VAL A 22 7.53 7.85 7.91
N LEU A 23 6.64 7.76 8.89
CA LEU A 23 5.55 8.73 9.07
C LEU A 23 6.01 10.08 9.59
N ARG A 24 7.13 10.17 10.33
CA ARG A 24 7.69 11.48 10.77
C ARG A 24 8.09 12.39 9.61
N ASN A 25 8.26 11.85 8.41
CA ASN A 25 8.61 12.61 7.21
C ASN A 25 7.42 13.36 6.58
N PHE A 26 6.20 13.12 7.07
CA PHE A 26 4.96 13.66 6.54
C PHE A 26 4.25 14.55 7.55
N ILE A 27 3.43 15.47 7.05
CA ILE A 27 2.56 16.35 7.83
C ILE A 27 1.12 16.02 7.48
N SER A 28 0.27 15.83 8.49
CA SER A 28 -1.17 15.63 8.31
C SER A 28 -1.91 16.96 8.27
N ASP A 29 -2.68 17.21 7.20
CA ASP A 29 -3.46 18.46 7.00
C ASP A 29 -4.65 18.66 7.97
N LYS A 30 -4.88 17.71 8.88
CA LYS A 30 -6.06 17.70 9.75
C LYS A 30 -5.93 18.51 11.05
N PHE A 31 -4.76 19.05 11.36
CA PHE A 31 -4.50 19.69 12.64
C PHE A 31 -4.02 21.12 12.45
N SER A 32 -4.43 22.01 13.35
CA SER A 32 -3.92 23.39 13.45
C SER A 32 -2.42 23.45 13.74
N THR A 33 -1.85 22.34 14.22
CA THR A 33 -0.41 22.15 14.42
C THR A 33 0.11 21.03 13.51
N PRO A 34 1.19 21.24 12.74
CA PRO A 34 1.79 20.20 11.92
C PRO A 34 2.18 18.99 12.77
N LYS A 35 1.58 17.82 12.47
CA LYS A 35 1.90 16.56 13.15
C LYS A 35 2.05 15.43 12.14
N PRO A 36 2.95 14.46 12.40
CA PRO A 36 3.00 13.23 11.64
C PRO A 36 1.65 12.51 11.60
N PRO A 37 1.26 11.93 10.46
CA PRO A 37 0.09 11.08 10.40
C PRO A 37 0.23 9.87 11.32
N LYS A 38 -0.86 9.48 11.99
CA LYS A 38 -0.88 8.30 12.85
C LYS A 38 -0.85 7.01 12.00
N LYS A 39 -0.08 6.00 12.42
CA LYS A 39 -0.04 4.67 11.78
C LYS A 39 -1.44 4.09 11.55
N GLU A 40 -2.28 4.15 12.58
CA GLU A 40 -3.65 3.63 12.51
C GLU A 40 -4.53 4.36 11.49
N TYR A 41 -4.31 5.67 11.31
CA TYR A 41 -4.99 6.43 10.26
C TYR A 41 -4.57 5.96 8.86
N LEU A 42 -3.27 5.72 8.65
CA LEU A 42 -2.75 5.17 7.40
C LEU A 42 -3.34 3.77 7.13
N ARG A 43 -3.27 2.85 8.10
CA ARG A 43 -3.84 1.49 8.00
C ARG A 43 -5.33 1.54 7.60
N CYS A 44 -6.11 2.33 8.33
CA CYS A 44 -7.52 2.57 8.06
C CYS A 44 -7.78 3.07 6.64
N LYS A 45 -7.03 4.10 6.22
CA LYS A 45 -7.20 4.73 4.90
C LYS A 45 -6.95 3.75 3.76
N ILE A 46 -5.86 2.98 3.86
CA ILE A 46 -5.45 2.06 2.80
C ILE A 46 -6.35 0.82 2.77
N ILE A 47 -6.63 0.19 3.91
CA ILE A 47 -7.48 -1.00 3.94
C ILE A 47 -8.90 -0.67 3.46
N ARG A 48 -9.47 0.48 3.87
CA ARG A 48 -10.78 0.94 3.35
C ARG A 48 -10.75 1.17 1.85
N GLY A 49 -9.67 1.76 1.35
CA GLY A 49 -9.45 1.97 -0.07
C GLY A 49 -9.44 0.65 -0.83
N HIS A 50 -8.67 -0.33 -0.36
CA HIS A 50 -8.58 -1.67 -0.94
C HIS A 50 -9.93 -2.38 -0.95
N LYS A 51 -10.65 -2.40 0.19
CA LYS A 51 -12.01 -2.94 0.27
C LYS A 51 -12.96 -2.22 -0.71
N ARG A 52 -12.81 -0.90 -0.89
CA ARG A 52 -13.64 -0.13 -1.84
C ARG A 52 -13.33 -0.47 -3.30
N ALA A 53 -12.06 -0.61 -3.65
CA ALA A 53 -11.65 -1.08 -4.97
C ALA A 53 -12.23 -2.46 -5.27
N THR A 54 -12.13 -3.38 -4.31
CA THR A 54 -12.70 -4.73 -4.40
C THR A 54 -14.21 -4.70 -4.71
N ARG A 55 -14.99 -3.93 -3.94
CA ARG A 55 -16.44 -3.78 -4.20
C ARG A 55 -16.77 -3.14 -5.54
N GLN A 56 -15.88 -2.28 -6.07
CA GLN A 56 -16.07 -1.69 -7.39
C GLN A 56 -15.81 -2.73 -8.49
N ILE A 57 -14.76 -3.53 -8.34
CA ILE A 57 -14.45 -4.65 -9.24
C ILE A 57 -15.59 -5.65 -9.31
N ILE A 58 -16.08 -6.12 -8.16
CA ILE A 58 -17.22 -7.06 -8.07
C ILE A 58 -18.47 -6.50 -8.78
N LYS A 59 -18.64 -5.17 -8.80
CA LYS A 59 -19.75 -4.49 -9.48
C LYS A 59 -19.46 -4.11 -10.93
N GLY A 60 -18.32 -4.50 -11.49
CA GLY A 60 -17.89 -4.13 -12.84
C GLY A 60 -17.63 -2.63 -13.02
N LYS A 61 -17.24 -1.91 -11.97
CA LYS A 61 -17.03 -0.45 -11.99
C LYS A 61 -15.55 -0.09 -11.92
N THR A 62 -15.14 0.81 -12.79
CA THR A 62 -13.83 1.48 -12.70
C THR A 62 -13.91 2.69 -11.75
N PRO A 63 -12.88 2.94 -10.92
CA PRO A 63 -12.88 4.04 -9.96
C PRO A 63 -12.77 5.41 -10.63
N LYS A 64 -13.88 6.18 -10.59
CA LYS A 64 -13.93 7.57 -11.07
C LYS A 64 -13.58 8.62 -10.00
N ALA A 65 -13.52 8.22 -8.74
CA ALA A 65 -13.28 9.06 -7.58
C ALA A 65 -12.53 8.26 -6.51
N THR A 66 -12.10 8.92 -5.43
CA THR A 66 -11.34 8.37 -4.29
C THR A 66 -9.85 8.12 -4.52
N ILE A 67 -9.15 7.61 -3.51
CA ILE A 67 -7.70 7.47 -3.46
C ILE A 67 -7.12 6.64 -4.63
N HIS A 68 -7.86 5.64 -5.11
CA HIS A 68 -7.47 4.77 -6.22
C HIS A 68 -8.14 5.14 -7.55
N LYS A 69 -8.59 6.39 -7.71
CA LYS A 69 -8.96 6.94 -9.02
C LYS A 69 -7.73 6.88 -9.94
N PHE A 70 -7.95 6.49 -11.19
CA PHE A 70 -6.98 6.57 -12.27
C PHE A 70 -7.69 6.89 -13.59
N ALA A 71 -6.92 7.36 -14.57
CA ALA A 71 -7.37 7.61 -15.94
C ALA A 71 -7.29 6.31 -16.75
N ILE A 72 -8.35 5.92 -17.46
CA ILE A 72 -8.39 4.65 -18.22
C ILE A 72 -7.40 4.67 -19.38
N GLU A 73 -7.06 5.88 -19.86
CA GLU A 73 -6.10 6.15 -20.90
C GLU A 73 -4.66 5.86 -20.44
N ASN A 74 -4.44 5.75 -19.13
CA ASN A 74 -3.15 5.34 -18.57
C ASN A 74 -3.04 3.81 -18.58
N SER A 75 -2.43 3.28 -19.64
CA SER A 75 -2.24 1.84 -19.85
C SER A 75 -1.63 1.15 -18.62
N ARG A 76 -0.57 1.73 -18.04
CA ARG A 76 0.09 1.16 -16.86
C ARG A 76 -0.85 1.02 -15.64
N SER A 77 -1.69 2.02 -15.38
CA SER A 77 -2.67 1.96 -14.28
C SER A 77 -3.77 0.95 -14.58
N LEU A 78 -4.17 0.86 -15.85
CA LEU A 78 -5.16 -0.09 -16.32
C LEU A 78 -4.65 -1.54 -16.21
N ASP A 79 -3.39 -1.81 -16.55
CA ASP A 79 -2.77 -3.14 -16.43
C ASP A 79 -2.69 -3.60 -14.98
N VAL A 80 -2.31 -2.69 -14.07
CA VAL A 80 -2.30 -2.97 -12.62
C VAL A 80 -3.73 -3.20 -12.11
N TRP A 81 -4.70 -2.43 -12.60
CA TRP A 81 -6.12 -2.64 -12.28
C TRP A 81 -6.63 -3.99 -12.76
N TYR A 82 -6.23 -4.45 -13.94
CA TYR A 82 -6.57 -5.78 -14.45
C TYR A 82 -5.90 -6.89 -13.67
N SER A 83 -4.67 -6.70 -13.22
CA SER A 83 -3.98 -7.66 -12.35
C SER A 83 -4.72 -7.81 -11.02
N LEU A 84 -5.10 -6.69 -10.40
CA LEU A 84 -5.95 -6.67 -9.19
C LEU A 84 -7.30 -7.36 -9.43
N LYS A 85 -7.96 -7.03 -10.54
CA LYS A 85 -9.25 -7.61 -10.92
C LYS A 85 -9.16 -9.12 -11.11
N SER A 86 -8.12 -9.61 -11.79
CA SER A 86 -7.91 -11.04 -12.04
C SER A 86 -7.89 -11.85 -10.73
N ILE A 87 -7.16 -11.38 -9.72
CA ILE A 87 -7.10 -12.05 -8.40
C ILE A 87 -8.47 -12.09 -7.73
N ILE A 88 -9.23 -11.00 -7.82
CA ILE A 88 -10.56 -10.89 -7.21
C ILE A 88 -11.56 -11.80 -7.93
N ASP A 89 -11.56 -11.79 -9.26
CA ASP A 89 -12.47 -12.60 -10.09
C ASP A 89 -12.18 -14.11 -9.94
N GLN A 90 -10.93 -14.50 -9.66
CA GLN A 90 -10.56 -15.88 -9.35
C GLN A 90 -10.98 -16.33 -7.93
N ASN A 91 -11.23 -15.40 -7.01
CA ASN A 91 -11.52 -15.69 -5.60
C ASN A 91 -12.75 -14.93 -5.08
N PRO A 92 -13.91 -14.96 -5.78
CA PRO A 92 -15.01 -14.03 -5.54
C PRO A 92 -15.59 -14.12 -4.13
N ASN A 93 -15.77 -15.33 -3.58
CA ASN A 93 -16.34 -15.54 -2.24
C ASN A 93 -15.46 -14.89 -1.15
N LEU A 94 -14.15 -15.13 -1.21
CA LEU A 94 -13.17 -14.53 -0.29
C LEU A 94 -13.28 -13.00 -0.29
N PHE A 95 -13.35 -12.40 -1.48
CA PHE A 95 -13.34 -10.95 -1.63
C PHE A 95 -14.70 -10.29 -1.36
N ILE A 96 -15.81 -11.00 -1.56
CA ILE A 96 -17.13 -10.58 -1.07
C ILE A 96 -17.08 -10.46 0.45
N ASP A 97 -16.58 -11.49 1.14
CA ASP A 97 -16.56 -11.55 2.60
C ASP A 97 -15.61 -10.53 3.22
N CYS A 98 -14.38 -10.41 2.70
CA CYS A 98 -13.36 -9.53 3.27
C CYS A 98 -13.62 -8.04 2.95
N SER A 99 -14.32 -7.74 1.85
CA SER A 99 -14.64 -6.36 1.44
C SER A 99 -15.90 -5.79 2.10
N ASN A 100 -16.69 -6.63 2.77
CA ASN A 100 -17.86 -6.19 3.49
C ASN A 100 -17.52 -5.19 4.62
N THR A 101 -18.38 -4.17 4.77
CA THR A 101 -18.25 -3.12 5.80
C THR A 101 -18.78 -3.54 7.17
N VAL A 102 -19.43 -4.70 7.24
CA VAL A 102 -19.81 -5.38 8.48
C VAL A 102 -18.60 -6.08 9.10
N SER A 103 -17.65 -6.53 8.28
CA SER A 103 -16.36 -7.13 8.66
C SER A 103 -15.27 -6.08 8.92
N GLY A 104 -15.66 -4.85 9.26
CA GLY A 104 -14.76 -3.75 9.61
C GLY A 104 -14.67 -3.54 11.13
N PRO A 105 -13.68 -2.79 11.63
CA PRO A 105 -13.64 -2.46 13.04
C PRO A 105 -14.77 -1.48 13.41
N LYS A 106 -15.06 -1.27 14.70
CA LYS A 106 -16.16 -0.42 15.18
C LYS A 106 -16.13 1.03 14.65
N THR A 107 -14.99 1.50 14.18
CA THR A 107 -14.85 2.80 13.49
C THR A 107 -15.34 2.80 12.03
N ASP A 108 -15.70 1.66 11.45
CA ASP A 108 -15.99 1.46 10.03
C ASP A 108 -17.46 1.18 9.72
N GLY A 109 -18.08 2.12 8.99
CA GLY A 109 -19.37 1.95 8.33
C GLY A 109 -20.47 1.30 9.20
N GLN A 110 -20.90 0.11 8.79
CA GLN A 110 -22.01 -0.62 9.41
C GLN A 110 -21.60 -1.37 10.69
N ALA A 111 -20.31 -1.70 10.88
CA ALA A 111 -19.82 -2.28 12.13
C ALA A 111 -19.98 -1.32 13.32
N LYS A 112 -19.95 0.00 13.08
CA LYS A 112 -20.29 1.03 14.07
C LYS A 112 -21.71 0.90 14.62
N ARG A 113 -22.63 0.30 13.86
CA ARG A 113 -24.07 0.23 14.17
C ARG A 113 -24.50 -1.04 14.89
N LYS A 114 -23.61 -2.03 15.03
CA LYS A 114 -23.90 -3.28 15.76
C LYS A 114 -23.15 -3.27 17.11
N ASN A 115 -23.90 -3.31 18.21
CA ASN A 115 -23.36 -3.67 19.52
C ASN A 115 -22.92 -5.14 19.46
N SER A 116 -21.65 -5.36 19.15
CA SER A 116 -21.08 -6.70 19.03
C SER A 116 -19.81 -6.78 19.87
N GLU A 117 -19.83 -7.72 20.80
CA GLU A 117 -18.65 -8.23 21.49
C GLU A 117 -17.77 -8.97 20.46
N GLY A 118 -16.45 -8.90 20.62
CA GLY A 118 -15.50 -9.54 19.69
C GLY A 118 -15.13 -8.77 18.41
N ILE A 119 -15.75 -7.62 18.11
CA ILE A 119 -15.30 -6.75 17.00
C ILE A 119 -14.22 -5.77 17.48
N GLU A 120 -13.11 -5.74 16.75
CA GLU A 120 -12.00 -4.81 17.00
C GLU A 120 -12.45 -3.36 16.98
N LYS A 121 -11.93 -2.56 17.93
CA LYS A 121 -12.31 -1.15 18.06
C LYS A 121 -11.84 -0.33 16.87
N SER A 122 -10.72 -0.72 16.25
CA SER A 122 -10.11 0.05 15.16
C SER A 122 -9.23 -0.80 14.24
N PHE A 123 -8.52 -0.15 13.30
CA PHE A 123 -7.55 -0.80 12.41
C PHE A 123 -6.23 -1.07 13.14
N ASN A 124 -6.34 -1.71 14.31
CA ASN A 124 -5.23 -2.11 15.16
C ASN A 124 -4.52 -3.35 14.59
N ILE A 125 -3.51 -3.86 15.31
CA ILE A 125 -2.73 -5.02 14.87
C ILE A 125 -3.61 -6.26 14.68
N ALA A 126 -4.47 -6.58 15.65
CA ALA A 126 -5.36 -7.74 15.58
C ALA A 126 -6.28 -7.73 14.36
N PHE A 127 -6.90 -6.58 14.06
CA PHE A 127 -7.71 -6.43 12.86
C PHE A 127 -6.88 -6.62 11.58
N CYS A 128 -5.70 -6.00 11.52
CA CYS A 128 -4.84 -6.08 10.34
C CYS A 128 -4.32 -7.50 10.11
N SER A 129 -3.87 -8.20 11.15
CA SER A 129 -3.41 -9.59 11.06
C SER A 129 -4.54 -10.50 10.55
N ASN A 130 -5.77 -10.33 11.05
CA ASN A 130 -6.91 -11.09 10.55
C ASN A 130 -7.23 -10.76 9.07
N TYR A 131 -7.24 -9.48 8.71
CA TYR A 131 -7.53 -9.03 7.34
C TYR A 131 -6.51 -9.57 6.34
N PHE A 132 -5.23 -9.58 6.69
CA PHE A 132 -4.13 -10.03 5.85
C PHE A 132 -3.78 -11.51 6.00
N SER A 133 -4.53 -12.29 6.80
CA SER A 133 -4.25 -13.72 7.05
C SER A 133 -4.23 -14.56 5.76
N ASN A 134 -5.11 -14.26 4.81
CA ASN A 134 -5.16 -14.94 3.52
C ASN A 134 -4.15 -14.37 2.51
N GLU A 135 -3.38 -15.23 1.87
CA GLU A 135 -2.36 -14.85 0.88
C GLU A 135 -2.93 -14.08 -0.31
N LYS A 136 -4.13 -14.43 -0.78
CA LYS A 136 -4.76 -13.77 -1.93
C LYS A 136 -5.16 -12.34 -1.60
N VAL A 137 -5.51 -12.07 -0.33
CA VAL A 137 -5.75 -10.69 0.13
C VAL A 137 -4.45 -9.90 0.16
N ARG A 138 -3.31 -10.51 0.50
CA ARG A 138 -1.99 -9.85 0.45
C ARG A 138 -1.55 -9.59 -0.99
N GLU A 139 -1.76 -10.56 -1.88
CA GLU A 139 -1.50 -10.43 -3.32
C GLU A 139 -2.33 -9.30 -3.95
N SER A 140 -3.64 -9.27 -3.71
CA SER A 140 -4.49 -8.19 -4.22
C SER A 140 -4.14 -6.84 -3.60
N TYR A 141 -3.79 -6.82 -2.31
CA TYR A 141 -3.35 -5.61 -1.62
C TYR A 141 -2.05 -5.05 -2.24
N TYR A 142 -1.10 -5.91 -2.62
CA TYR A 142 0.12 -5.49 -3.30
C TYR A 142 -0.20 -4.75 -4.60
N TYR A 143 -1.03 -5.32 -5.48
CA TYR A 143 -1.45 -4.64 -6.72
C TYR A 143 -2.26 -3.37 -6.45
N TYR A 144 -3.04 -3.35 -5.37
CA TYR A 144 -3.71 -2.13 -4.93
C TYR A 144 -2.72 -1.03 -4.55
N ILE A 145 -1.65 -1.34 -3.80
CA ILE A 145 -0.60 -0.36 -3.52
C ILE A 145 0.11 0.06 -4.81
N GLN A 146 0.45 -0.87 -5.72
CA GLN A 146 1.02 -0.49 -7.02
C GLN A 146 0.14 0.54 -7.72
N LEU A 147 -1.17 0.31 -7.78
CA LEU A 147 -2.13 1.21 -8.42
C LEU A 147 -2.12 2.62 -7.82
N LEU A 148 -1.97 2.75 -6.50
CA LEU A 148 -1.91 4.06 -5.84
C LEU A 148 -0.69 4.87 -6.27
N PHE A 149 0.42 4.20 -6.58
CA PHE A 149 1.71 4.80 -6.89
C PHE A 149 2.13 4.69 -8.37
N THR A 150 1.28 4.10 -9.24
CA THR A 150 1.61 3.89 -10.67
C THR A 150 2.00 5.18 -11.39
N ASN A 151 1.23 6.25 -11.15
CA ASN A 151 1.52 7.58 -11.66
C ASN A 151 2.21 8.36 -10.54
N PHE A 152 3.52 8.23 -10.46
CA PHE A 152 4.31 8.82 -9.38
C PHE A 152 4.36 10.35 -9.52
N ASN A 153 3.29 11.01 -9.06
CA ASN A 153 3.14 12.46 -9.03
C ASN A 153 2.95 12.89 -7.57
N LEU A 154 3.86 13.73 -7.08
CA LEU A 154 3.91 14.11 -5.68
C LEU A 154 2.67 14.89 -5.23
N THR A 155 2.12 15.76 -6.08
CA THR A 155 0.89 16.51 -5.81
C THR A 155 -0.30 15.56 -5.67
N GLU A 156 -0.47 14.64 -6.63
CA GLU A 156 -1.54 13.64 -6.57
C GLU A 156 -1.40 12.73 -5.35
N LEU A 157 -0.18 12.33 -4.98
CA LEU A 157 0.07 11.52 -3.79
C LEU A 157 -0.30 12.29 -2.51
N CYS A 158 0.06 13.58 -2.42
CA CYS A 158 -0.34 14.43 -1.30
C CYS A 158 -1.87 14.48 -1.17
N GLU A 159 -2.61 14.68 -2.27
CA GLU A 159 -4.08 14.68 -2.30
C GLU A 159 -4.68 13.31 -1.91
N LYS A 160 -4.19 12.24 -2.53
CA LYS A 160 -4.62 10.85 -2.29
C LYS A 160 -4.51 10.51 -0.81
N PHE A 161 -3.36 10.78 -0.20
CA PHE A 161 -3.09 10.43 1.19
C PHE A 161 -3.48 11.51 2.20
N ASN A 162 -3.81 12.73 1.74
CA ASN A 162 -4.06 13.89 2.60
C ASN A 162 -2.89 14.15 3.56
N PHE A 163 -1.67 13.97 3.02
CA PHE A 163 -0.39 14.19 3.68
C PHE A 163 0.39 15.23 2.88
N LYS A 164 1.24 15.99 3.54
CA LYS A 164 2.26 16.81 2.91
C LYS A 164 3.63 16.21 3.17
N CYS A 165 4.47 16.12 2.15
CA CYS A 165 5.87 15.68 2.26
C CYS A 165 6.85 16.84 2.52
N CYS A 166 6.38 18.09 2.39
CA CYS A 166 7.13 19.33 2.62
C CYS A 166 6.13 20.49 2.89
N GLU A 167 6.63 21.63 3.39
CA GLU A 167 5.81 22.80 3.74
C GLU A 167 5.48 23.73 2.56
N GLY A 168 6.08 23.50 1.39
CA GLY A 168 5.89 24.38 0.23
C GLY A 168 6.18 23.72 -1.11
N SER A 169 5.88 24.46 -2.17
CA SER A 169 6.22 24.18 -3.56
C SER A 169 7.45 25.01 -3.97
N PRO A 170 8.36 24.50 -4.82
CA PRO A 170 8.31 23.21 -5.51
C PRO A 170 8.77 22.03 -4.64
N HIS A 171 8.27 20.84 -4.98
CA HIS A 171 8.78 19.60 -4.40
C HIS A 171 10.25 19.37 -4.76
N LYS A 172 11.01 18.75 -3.84
CA LYS A 172 12.43 18.43 -3.99
C LYS A 172 12.64 16.92 -4.11
N ILE A 173 13.85 16.50 -4.47
CA ILE A 173 14.19 15.07 -4.61
C ILE A 173 13.93 14.26 -3.34
N ASN A 174 14.18 14.84 -2.16
CA ASN A 174 13.88 14.20 -0.89
C ASN A 174 12.38 13.95 -0.68
N CYS A 175 11.48 14.66 -1.37
CA CYS A 175 10.06 14.33 -1.37
C CYS A 175 9.80 12.98 -2.05
N VAL A 176 10.50 12.71 -3.17
CA VAL A 176 10.40 11.44 -3.90
C VAL A 176 10.81 10.28 -2.99
N GLU A 177 11.96 10.38 -2.34
CA GLU A 177 12.47 9.37 -1.40
C GLU A 177 11.46 9.06 -0.29
N LYS A 178 10.86 10.09 0.32
CA LYS A 178 9.82 9.92 1.35
C LYS A 178 8.64 9.08 0.86
N TRP A 179 8.17 9.33 -0.36
CA TRP A 179 7.05 8.57 -0.94
C TRP A 179 7.45 7.16 -1.36
N ILE A 180 8.68 6.94 -1.83
CA ILE A 180 9.21 5.60 -2.09
C ILE A 180 9.28 4.81 -0.79
N MET A 181 9.81 5.40 0.30
CA MET A 181 9.84 4.78 1.62
C MET A 181 8.42 4.44 2.13
N LEU A 182 7.44 5.33 1.90
CA LEU A 182 6.06 5.04 2.26
C LEU A 182 5.46 3.89 1.45
N LYS A 183 5.71 3.85 0.13
CA LYS A 183 5.28 2.76 -0.75
C LYS A 183 5.87 1.44 -0.29
N GLU A 184 7.17 1.41 -0.01
CA GLU A 184 7.89 0.23 0.47
C GLU A 184 7.36 -0.24 1.82
N TYR A 185 7.16 0.68 2.76
CA TYR A 185 6.55 0.35 4.04
C TYR A 185 5.18 -0.28 3.87
N LEU A 186 4.32 0.27 3.00
CA LEU A 186 2.99 -0.28 2.75
C LEU A 186 3.06 -1.67 2.12
N GLU A 187 3.94 -1.89 1.14
CA GLU A 187 4.04 -3.16 0.40
C GLU A 187 4.66 -4.30 1.22
N TYR A 188 5.64 -3.98 2.05
CA TYR A 188 6.52 -4.97 2.66
C TYR A 188 6.48 -4.90 4.19
N HIS A 189 6.95 -3.80 4.77
CA HIS A 189 7.18 -3.71 6.22
C HIS A 189 5.90 -3.75 7.04
N LEU A 190 4.80 -3.16 6.55
CA LEU A 190 3.50 -3.20 7.21
C LEU A 190 3.01 -4.64 7.38
N ILE A 191 3.27 -5.52 6.41
CA ILE A 191 2.87 -6.93 6.46
C ILE A 191 3.83 -7.71 7.38
N LYS A 192 5.14 -7.44 7.32
CA LYS A 192 6.12 -8.03 8.25
C LYS A 192 5.86 -7.67 9.72
N GLU A 193 5.42 -6.43 10.01
CA GLU A 193 4.98 -6.01 11.35
C GLU A 193 3.80 -6.83 11.92
N LEU A 194 3.10 -7.59 11.08
CA LEU A 194 1.98 -8.45 11.46
C LEU A 194 2.40 -9.93 11.57
N ASP A 195 3.70 -10.23 11.48
CA ASP A 195 4.27 -11.57 11.42
C ASP A 195 3.73 -12.40 10.23
N LEU A 196 3.51 -11.73 9.10
CA LEU A 196 3.02 -12.34 7.86
C LEU A 196 4.02 -12.18 6.72
N GLU A 197 3.97 -13.09 5.73
CA GLU A 197 4.81 -12.99 4.54
C GLU A 197 4.19 -12.03 3.51
N PRO A 198 4.88 -10.93 3.13
CA PRO A 198 4.44 -10.04 2.06
C PRO A 198 4.37 -10.76 0.72
N PHE A 199 3.43 -10.37 -0.14
CA PHE A 199 3.47 -10.81 -1.52
C PHE A 199 4.59 -10.08 -2.28
N VAL A 200 5.42 -10.83 -2.98
CA VAL A 200 6.51 -10.30 -3.81
C VAL A 200 6.40 -10.93 -5.19
N LEU A 201 6.50 -10.10 -6.24
CA LEU A 201 6.58 -10.62 -7.61
C LEU A 201 7.93 -11.28 -7.80
N ASP A 202 7.89 -12.52 -8.27
CA ASP A 202 9.10 -13.20 -8.71
C ASP A 202 9.54 -12.63 -10.07
N LEU A 203 10.43 -11.64 -10.03
CA LEU A 203 11.00 -11.04 -11.22
C LEU A 203 12.02 -11.94 -11.91
N SER A 204 12.46 -13.05 -11.30
CA SER A 204 13.34 -14.00 -11.99
C SER A 204 12.66 -14.65 -13.21
N ILE A 205 11.32 -14.68 -13.21
CA ILE A 205 10.49 -15.18 -14.30
C ILE A 205 10.41 -14.17 -15.47
N SER A 206 10.70 -12.89 -15.22
CA SER A 206 10.61 -11.84 -16.24
C SER A 206 11.75 -11.85 -17.27
N GLY A 207 12.71 -12.77 -17.12
CA GLY A 207 13.90 -12.85 -17.98
C GLY A 207 14.81 -11.63 -17.89
N LEU A 208 14.57 -10.74 -16.92
CA LEU A 208 15.45 -9.62 -16.64
C LEU A 208 16.71 -10.12 -15.92
N PRO A 209 17.89 -9.59 -16.27
CA PRO A 209 19.14 -9.94 -15.60
C PRO A 209 19.02 -9.63 -14.10
N SER A 210 19.60 -10.51 -13.28
CA SER A 210 19.67 -10.27 -11.85
C SER A 210 20.49 -9.00 -11.55
N TYR A 211 20.34 -8.46 -10.35
CA TYR A 211 21.14 -7.30 -9.93
C TYR A 211 22.65 -7.60 -9.98
N ASP A 212 23.03 -8.83 -9.67
CA ASP A 212 24.42 -9.28 -9.74
C ASP A 212 24.91 -9.28 -11.21
N ASP A 213 24.09 -9.76 -12.15
CA ASP A 213 24.40 -9.73 -13.59
C ASP A 213 24.58 -8.29 -14.11
N VAL A 214 23.74 -7.35 -13.64
CA VAL A 214 23.84 -5.93 -14.01
C VAL A 214 25.10 -5.29 -13.45
N ASN A 215 25.43 -5.56 -12.17
CA ASN A 215 26.66 -5.06 -11.56
C ASN A 215 27.91 -5.61 -12.22
N GLU A 216 27.90 -6.90 -12.59
CA GLU A 216 29.01 -7.49 -13.34
C GLU A 216 29.20 -6.80 -14.70
N PHE A 217 28.11 -6.58 -15.44
CA PHE A 217 28.16 -5.87 -16.72
C PHE A 217 28.67 -4.42 -16.59
N ILE A 218 28.26 -3.69 -15.55
CA ILE A 218 28.72 -2.32 -15.31
C ILE A 218 30.22 -2.32 -14.98
N ASN A 219 30.66 -3.21 -14.08
CA ASN A 219 32.04 -3.28 -13.62
C ASN A 219 33.00 -3.89 -14.66
N GLN A 220 32.49 -4.54 -15.71
CA GLN A 220 33.29 -4.97 -16.86
C GLN A 220 33.72 -3.82 -17.78
N LYS A 221 33.09 -2.63 -17.70
CA LYS A 221 33.47 -1.46 -18.52
C LYS A 221 34.65 -0.66 -17.99
N ASP A 222 35.11 -0.96 -16.77
CA ASP A 222 36.24 -0.29 -16.13
C ASP A 222 37.56 -1.09 -16.22
N LYS A 223 37.64 -2.06 -17.14
CA LYS A 223 38.86 -2.78 -17.53
C LYS A 223 39.15 -2.60 -19.01
#